data_AF-A0A9X2U5B5-F1
#
_entry.id   AF-A0A9X2U5B5-F1
#
_cell.length_a   1.000
_cell.length_b   1.000
_cell.length_c   1.000
_cell.angle_alpha   90.00
_cell.angle_beta   90.00
_cell.angle_gamma   90.00
#
_symmetry.space_group_name_H-M   'P 1'
#
loop_
_entity.id
_entity.type
_entity.pdbx_description
1 polymer ?
#
loop_
_entity_poly.entity_id
_entity_poly.type
_entity_poly.pdbx_seq_one_letter_code
_entity_poly.pdbx_strand_id
1 'polypeptide(L)'
;MEIYCPECEWEPPSSATWTCECGHSWHTFDTHGRCPECGTVWRETQCHECRAWSPHHDWYHDLPPVDVDAVTEGQEAPLTEGGHHRSRLRSGARLRRLGAPDRFPAVTTATARAPRRVLP
;
A
#
# COMPACT_ATOMS: atom_id res chain seq x y z
N MET A 1 3.86 7.92 -16.80
CA MET A 1 3.36 7.40 -15.52
C MET A 1 1.97 6.91 -15.83
N GLU A 2 1.91 5.62 -16.14
CA GLU A 2 0.70 4.93 -16.52
C GLU A 2 0.03 4.44 -15.25
N ILE A 3 -1.30 4.51 -15.20
CA ILE A 3 -2.06 4.09 -14.03
C ILE A 3 -3.09 3.08 -14.49
N TYR A 4 -2.91 1.82 -14.10
CA TYR A 4 -3.86 0.76 -14.45
C TYR A 4 -3.92 -0.30 -13.36
N CYS A 5 -5.01 -1.08 -13.36
CA CYS A 5 -5.17 -2.17 -12.40
C CYS A 5 -4.07 -3.22 -12.62
N PRO A 6 -3.29 -3.60 -11.60
CA PRO A 6 -2.21 -4.59 -11.77
C PRO A 6 -2.74 -6.01 -12.05
N GLU A 7 -4.03 -6.26 -11.83
CA GLU A 7 -4.64 -7.58 -12.05
C GLU A 7 -5.27 -7.73 -13.44
N CYS A 8 -5.76 -6.65 -14.04
CA CYS A 8 -6.56 -6.73 -15.27
C CYS A 8 -6.32 -5.58 -16.26
N GLU A 9 -5.34 -4.72 -16.00
CA GLU A 9 -4.89 -3.63 -16.87
C GLU A 9 -5.99 -2.58 -17.18
N TRP A 10 -7.05 -2.53 -16.37
CA TRP A 10 -8.07 -1.49 -16.51
C TRP A 10 -7.52 -0.13 -16.09
N GLU A 11 -7.56 0.83 -17.01
CA GLU A 11 -7.17 2.24 -16.78
C GLU A 11 -8.37 3.05 -16.24
N PRO A 12 -8.24 3.69 -15.09
CA PRO A 12 -9.27 4.59 -14.57
C PRO A 12 -9.52 5.79 -15.48
N PRO A 13 -10.74 5.99 -16.00
CA PRO A 13 -11.08 7.26 -16.64
C PRO A 13 -11.14 8.39 -15.60
N SER A 14 -10.99 9.63 -16.04
CA SER A 14 -11.05 10.82 -15.17
C SER A 14 -12.37 10.99 -14.39
N SER A 15 -13.44 10.28 -14.80
CA SER A 15 -14.73 10.25 -14.11
C SER A 15 -14.85 9.16 -13.04
N ALA A 16 -13.86 8.26 -12.92
CA ALA A 16 -13.86 7.22 -11.89
C ALA A 16 -13.73 7.84 -10.50
N THR A 17 -14.53 7.38 -9.55
CA THR A 17 -14.45 7.86 -8.17
C THR A 17 -14.47 6.69 -7.19
N TRP A 18 -13.82 6.90 -6.06
CA TRP A 18 -13.82 6.03 -4.89
C TRP A 18 -14.38 6.81 -3.71
N THR A 19 -15.07 6.12 -2.80
CA THR A 19 -15.67 6.73 -1.62
C THR A 19 -14.88 6.37 -0.37
N CYS A 20 -14.53 7.38 0.41
CA CYS A 20 -13.81 7.23 1.67
C CYS A 20 -14.80 6.80 2.76
N GLU A 21 -14.27 6.30 3.87
CA GLU A 21 -15.05 6.01 5.09
C GLU A 21 -15.73 7.26 5.68
N CYS A 22 -15.18 8.46 5.43
CA CYS A 22 -15.82 9.73 5.80
C CYS A 22 -16.98 10.12 4.85
N GLY A 23 -17.20 9.38 3.76
CA GLY A 23 -18.23 9.65 2.77
C GLY A 23 -17.81 10.56 1.60
N HIS A 24 -16.59 11.12 1.62
CA HIS A 24 -16.08 11.89 0.51
C HIS A 24 -15.78 11.00 -0.71
N SER A 25 -16.28 11.38 -1.89
CA SER A 25 -15.97 10.70 -3.16
C SER A 25 -15.00 11.52 -3.99
N TRP A 26 -13.91 10.90 -4.45
CA TRP A 26 -12.87 11.55 -5.26
C TRP A 26 -12.17 10.55 -6.17
N HIS A 27 -11.40 11.06 -7.13
CA HIS A 27 -10.52 10.24 -7.95
C HIS A 27 -9.24 9.95 -7.16
N THR A 28 -9.04 8.69 -6.75
CA THR A 28 -8.02 8.31 -5.75
C THR A 28 -6.59 8.67 -6.16
N PHE A 29 -6.31 8.66 -7.46
CA PHE A 29 -4.99 8.94 -8.01
C PHE A 29 -4.61 10.43 -8.01
N ASP A 30 -5.58 11.34 -7.85
CA ASP A 30 -5.32 12.80 -7.79
C ASP A 30 -4.48 13.18 -6.55
N THR A 31 -4.54 12.35 -5.52
CA THR A 31 -3.94 12.60 -4.21
C THR A 31 -3.11 11.42 -3.70
N HIS A 32 -2.77 10.49 -4.58
CA HIS A 32 -2.04 9.26 -4.26
C HIS A 32 -2.68 8.48 -3.10
N GLY A 33 -4.01 8.33 -3.14
CA GLY A 33 -4.77 7.58 -2.13
C GLY A 33 -5.08 8.37 -0.86
N ARG A 34 -4.70 9.65 -0.76
CA ARG A 34 -5.02 10.48 0.41
C ARG A 34 -6.37 11.18 0.25
N CYS A 35 -7.34 10.88 1.09
CA CYS A 35 -8.61 11.60 1.09
C CYS A 35 -8.38 13.11 1.32
N PRO A 36 -8.87 14.00 0.44
CA PRO A 36 -8.65 15.44 0.56
C PRO A 36 -9.49 16.07 1.70
N GLU A 37 -10.53 15.40 2.17
CA GLU A 37 -11.42 15.89 3.22
C GLU A 37 -10.90 15.51 4.62
N CYS A 38 -10.74 14.22 4.92
CA CYS A 38 -10.32 13.76 6.25
C CYS A 38 -8.81 13.44 6.37
N GLY A 39 -8.08 13.38 5.26
CA GLY A 39 -6.64 13.11 5.26
C GLY A 39 -6.23 11.63 5.39
N THR A 40 -7.18 10.70 5.49
CA THR A 40 -6.92 9.26 5.52
C THR A 40 -6.16 8.81 4.28
N VAL A 41 -5.12 7.99 4.46
CA VAL A 41 -4.31 7.43 3.37
C VAL A 41 -4.73 5.99 3.10
N TRP A 42 -5.30 5.76 1.93
CA TRP A 42 -5.73 4.45 1.45
C TRP A 42 -4.55 3.67 0.88
N ARG A 43 -4.25 2.52 1.47
CA ARG A 43 -3.14 1.65 1.06
C ARG A 43 -3.52 0.67 -0.02
N GLU A 44 -4.81 0.44 -0.24
CA GLU A 44 -5.37 -0.45 -1.24
C GLU A 44 -6.42 0.30 -2.05
N THR A 45 -6.63 -0.10 -3.29
CA THR A 45 -7.62 0.50 -4.19
C THR A 45 -8.36 -0.61 -4.92
N GLN A 46 -9.69 -0.51 -4.94
CA GLN A 46 -10.55 -1.46 -5.64
C GLN A 46 -10.63 -1.11 -7.12
N CYS A 47 -10.49 -2.11 -8.00
CA CYS A 47 -10.74 -1.95 -9.43
C CYS A 47 -12.23 -1.91 -9.74
N HIS A 48 -12.67 -0.99 -10.61
CA HIS A 48 -14.09 -0.91 -11.01
C HIS A 48 -14.49 -1.96 -12.04
N GLU A 49 -13.53 -2.52 -12.78
CA GLU A 49 -13.74 -3.57 -13.77
C GLU A 49 -13.72 -4.97 -13.11
N CYS A 50 -12.56 -5.41 -12.61
CA CYS A 50 -12.39 -6.76 -12.06
C CYS A 50 -12.79 -6.90 -10.58
N ARG A 51 -13.04 -5.79 -9.87
CA ARG A 51 -13.40 -5.75 -8.43
C ARG A 51 -12.34 -6.27 -7.46
N ALA A 52 -11.15 -6.63 -7.94
CA ALA A 52 -10.02 -6.96 -7.10
C ALA A 52 -9.56 -5.73 -6.31
N TRP A 53 -9.04 -5.97 -5.11
CA TRP A 53 -8.31 -4.98 -4.33
C TRP A 53 -6.83 -5.21 -4.55
N SER A 54 -6.10 -4.15 -4.87
CA SER A 54 -4.66 -4.20 -5.03
C SER A 54 -4.01 -3.08 -4.23
N PRO A 55 -2.77 -3.26 -3.75
CA PRO A 55 -2.02 -2.18 -3.11
C PRO A 55 -1.99 -0.93 -3.99
N HIS A 56 -2.27 0.24 -3.44
CA HIS A 56 -2.42 1.47 -4.22
C HIS A 56 -1.16 1.83 -5.01
N HIS A 57 0.03 1.52 -4.48
CA HIS A 57 1.30 1.75 -5.15
C HIS A 57 1.53 0.85 -6.37
N ASP A 58 0.91 -0.33 -6.42
CA ASP A 58 1.05 -1.27 -7.55
C ASP A 58 0.28 -0.81 -8.79
N TRP A 59 -0.59 0.20 -8.67
CA TRP A 59 -1.31 0.79 -9.80
C TRP A 59 -0.45 1.73 -10.65
N TYR A 60 0.71 2.17 -10.16
CA TYR A 60 1.59 3.10 -10.85
C TYR A 60 2.66 2.33 -11.62
N HIS A 61 2.57 2.39 -12.95
CA HIS A 61 3.49 1.75 -13.87
C HIS A 61 4.28 2.83 -14.63
N ASP A 62 5.52 2.53 -15.02
CA ASP A 62 6.53 3.45 -15.60
C ASP A 62 7.43 4.24 -14.64
N LEU A 63 7.75 3.69 -13.47
CA LEU A 63 8.96 4.17 -12.81
C LEU A 63 10.17 3.72 -13.65
N PRO A 64 11.03 4.63 -14.12
CA PRO A 64 12.24 4.23 -14.82
C PRO A 64 13.05 3.29 -13.91
N PRO A 65 13.72 2.28 -14.47
CA PRO A 65 14.48 1.34 -13.67
C PRO A 65 15.49 2.10 -12.81
N VAL A 66 15.40 1.94 -11.50
CA VAL A 66 16.41 2.43 -10.58
C VAL A 66 17.63 1.52 -10.72
N ASP A 67 18.71 2.05 -11.27
CA ASP A 67 20.01 1.36 -11.26
C ASP A 67 20.53 1.37 -9.81
N VAL A 68 20.27 0.28 -9.09
CA VAL A 68 20.73 0.08 -7.71
C VAL A 68 22.23 -0.18 -7.62
N ASP A 69 22.85 -0.59 -8.73
CA ASP A 69 24.28 -0.89 -8.78
C ASP A 69 25.10 0.41 -8.83
N ALA A 70 24.54 1.50 -9.38
CA ALA A 70 25.16 2.83 -9.38
C ALA A 70 25.35 3.47 -7.99
N VAL A 71 24.70 2.95 -6.94
CA VAL A 71 24.76 3.54 -5.58
C VAL A 71 25.95 3.01 -4.76
N THR A 72 26.68 1.99 -5.22
CA THR A 72 27.65 1.24 -4.38
C THR A 72 29.12 1.70 -4.50
N GLU A 73 29.47 2.75 -5.26
CA GLU A 73 30.88 3.12 -5.50
C GLU A 73 31.42 4.32 -4.69
N GLY A 74 30.75 4.77 -3.62
CA GLY A 74 31.09 6.05 -2.96
C GLY A 74 31.37 6.06 -1.45
N GLN A 75 31.24 4.95 -0.73
CA GLN A 75 31.35 4.94 0.75
C GLN A 75 32.30 3.85 1.28
N GLU A 76 33.46 3.67 0.66
CA GLU A 76 34.60 3.10 1.37
C GLU A 76 35.27 4.20 2.21
N ALA A 77 34.85 4.33 3.46
CA ALA A 77 35.65 5.08 4.43
C ALA A 77 36.98 4.32 4.60
N PRO A 78 38.15 4.96 4.42
CA PRO A 78 39.43 4.29 4.64
C PRO A 78 39.48 3.81 6.09
N LEU A 79 39.64 2.50 6.26
CA LEU A 79 39.89 1.85 7.54
C LEU A 79 41.26 2.32 8.04
N THR A 80 41.30 3.47 8.72
CA THR A 80 42.47 3.86 9.50
C THR A 80 42.47 3.07 10.82
N GLU A 81 43.65 2.54 11.12
CA GLU A 81 43.92 1.57 12.16
C GLU A 81 43.70 2.14 13.57
N GLY A 82 43.21 1.28 14.48
CA GLY A 82 43.53 1.35 15.91
C GLY A 82 42.71 2.28 16.80
N GLY A 83 41.70 1.73 17.48
CA GLY A 83 41.03 2.39 18.60
C GLY A 83 40.29 1.42 19.52
N HIS A 84 40.95 0.95 20.57
CA HIS A 84 40.36 0.09 21.60
C HIS A 84 39.29 0.83 22.41
N HIS A 85 38.00 0.66 22.09
CA HIS A 85 36.92 0.89 23.05
C HIS A 85 36.47 -0.44 23.64
N ARG A 86 37.07 -0.81 24.78
CA ARG A 86 36.42 -1.71 25.74
C ARG A 86 35.55 -0.86 26.65
N SER A 87 34.23 -1.03 26.61
CA SER A 87 33.41 -0.79 27.80
C SER A 87 32.05 -1.49 27.77
N ARG A 88 32.00 -2.52 28.62
CA ARG A 88 30.97 -2.84 29.62
C ARG A 88 29.55 -3.13 29.15
N LEU A 89 29.23 -4.43 29.21
CA LEU A 89 27.92 -4.98 29.50
C LEU A 89 27.21 -4.15 30.58
N ARG A 90 26.03 -3.60 30.27
CA ARG A 90 25.02 -3.27 31.27
C ARG A 90 23.82 -4.17 31.08
N SER A 91 23.60 -4.94 32.14
CA SER A 91 22.49 -5.81 32.42
C SER A 91 21.13 -5.16 32.20
N GLY A 92 20.22 -5.92 31.58
CA GLY A 92 18.85 -6.08 32.05
C GLY A 92 17.87 -4.93 31.88
N ALA A 93 17.00 -5.04 30.86
CA ALA A 93 15.61 -4.61 30.99
C ALA A 93 14.72 -5.52 30.12
N ARG A 94 13.71 -6.11 30.76
CA ARG A 94 12.74 -7.03 30.16
C ARG A 94 11.89 -6.27 29.14
N LEU A 95 11.91 -6.67 27.88
CA LEU A 95 10.93 -6.22 26.89
C LEU A 95 9.57 -6.84 27.26
N ARG A 96 8.66 -5.99 27.74
CA ARG A 96 7.24 -6.31 27.83
C ARG A 96 6.72 -6.46 26.39
N ARG A 97 6.23 -7.65 26.05
CA ARG A 97 5.49 -7.90 24.81
C ARG A 97 4.26 -6.98 24.83
N LEU A 98 4.26 -5.96 23.99
CA LEU A 98 3.05 -5.20 23.69
C LEU A 98 2.19 -6.05 22.75
N GLY A 99 0.88 -5.98 22.98
CA GLY A 99 -0.13 -6.92 22.53
C GLY A 99 -0.24 -7.06 21.02
N ALA A 100 -0.72 -8.24 20.63
CA ALA A 100 -1.08 -8.59 19.27
C ALA A 100 -2.12 -7.60 18.68
N PRO A 101 -2.05 -7.27 17.39
CA PRO A 101 -3.11 -6.53 16.73
C PRO A 101 -4.39 -7.37 16.66
N ASP A 102 -5.48 -6.66 16.90
CA ASP A 102 -6.85 -7.12 17.01
C ASP A 102 -7.29 -7.91 15.77
N ARG A 103 -7.89 -9.08 16.04
CA ARG A 103 -8.42 -10.00 15.04
C ARG A 103 -9.79 -9.47 14.59
N PHE A 104 -9.82 -8.77 13.46
CA PHE A 104 -11.04 -8.26 12.85
C PHE A 104 -12.13 -9.35 12.75
N PRO A 105 -13.41 -9.02 13.01
CA PRO A 105 -14.50 -9.95 12.81
C PRO A 105 -14.75 -10.15 11.31
N ALA A 106 -14.82 -11.42 10.89
CA ALA A 106 -15.24 -11.81 9.56
C ALA A 106 -16.69 -11.36 9.32
N VAL A 107 -16.88 -10.41 8.41
CA VAL A 107 -18.21 -10.09 7.88
C VAL A 107 -18.58 -11.16 6.85
N THR A 108 -19.42 -12.11 7.25
CA THR A 108 -20.04 -13.05 6.31
C THR A 108 -21.31 -12.41 5.74
N THR A 109 -21.22 -11.80 4.56
CA THR A 109 -22.39 -11.46 3.76
C THR A 109 -22.75 -12.64 2.87
N ALA A 110 -23.82 -13.34 3.24
CA ALA A 110 -24.46 -14.34 2.41
C ALA A 110 -25.20 -13.63 1.26
N THR A 111 -24.68 -13.72 0.04
CA THR A 111 -25.37 -13.19 -1.14
C THR A 111 -26.43 -14.19 -1.60
N ALA A 112 -27.70 -13.85 -1.37
CA ALA A 112 -28.83 -14.57 -1.97
C ALA A 112 -28.83 -14.34 -3.49
N ARG A 113 -28.79 -15.43 -4.25
CA ARG A 113 -28.83 -15.47 -5.72
C ARG A 113 -30.27 -15.36 -6.22
N ALA A 114 -30.62 -14.27 -6.91
CA ALA A 114 -31.88 -14.16 -7.64
C ALA A 114 -31.76 -14.84 -9.04
N PRO A 115 -32.81 -15.52 -9.54
CA PRO A 115 -32.77 -16.17 -10.84
C PRO A 115 -32.89 -15.16 -11.99
N ARG A 116 -32.09 -15.37 -13.04
CA ARG A 116 -32.10 -14.62 -14.30
C ARG A 116 -33.45 -14.83 -14.99
N ARG A 117 -34.20 -13.75 -15.24
CA ARG A 117 -35.33 -13.77 -16.19
C ARG A 117 -34.76 -13.86 -17.60
N VAL A 118 -35.05 -14.96 -18.29
CA VAL A 118 -34.94 -15.07 -19.74
C VAL A 118 -36.18 -14.37 -20.31
N LEU A 119 -35.98 -13.35 -21.14
CA LEU A 119 -37.03 -12.77 -21.97
C LEU A 119 -36.86 -13.28 -23.41
N PRO A 120 -37.97 -13.56 -24.12
CA PRO A 120 -37.98 -14.21 -25.44
C PRO A 120 -37.48 -13.32 -26.58
#